data_AF-A0A7J4HW32-F1
#
_entry.id   AF-A0A7J4HW32-F1
#
_cell.length_a   1.000
_cell.length_b   1.000
_cell.length_c   1.000
_cell.angle_alpha   90.00
_cell.angle_beta   90.00
_cell.angle_gamma   90.00
#
_symmetry.space_group_name_H-M   'P 1'
#
loop_
_entity.id
_entity.type
_entity.pdbx_description
1 polymer ?
#
loop_
_entity_poly.entity_id
_entity_poly.type
_entity_poly.pdbx_seq_one_letter_code
_entity_poly.pdbx_strand_id
1 'polypeptide(L)'
;MDRKGGFILWFILLTVLVGITSFLYILEKDETLQMVLLVILIILGLFGSIVLWFEYMYAPSIIRRDLKVINKLLLKESPSSLQAQYLHIYDHYLKLSEKQKANFYGRIAKVREQLEEQMKAEKNLQELLNNASKGNLAVLQREYETASALLQKLPAKVKEMYAAPVAQLRDALEKGT
;
A
#
# COMPACT_ATOMS: atom_id res chain seq x y z
N MET A 1 -17.17 0.77 3.36
CA MET A 1 -17.01 0.52 4.81
C MET A 1 -15.60 0.03 5.05
N ASP A 2 -14.77 0.83 5.71
CA ASP A 2 -13.43 0.41 6.09
C ASP A 2 -13.50 -0.83 6.97
N ARG A 3 -12.99 -1.96 6.46
CA ARG A 3 -12.95 -3.24 7.20
C ARG A 3 -12.26 -3.09 8.57
N LYS A 4 -11.36 -2.11 8.72
CA LYS A 4 -10.68 -1.78 9.98
C LYS A 4 -11.64 -1.30 11.07
N GLY A 5 -12.59 -0.42 10.72
CA GLY A 5 -13.58 0.08 11.68
C GLY A 5 -14.52 -1.02 12.17
N GLY A 6 -14.94 -1.91 11.26
CA GLY A 6 -15.79 -3.05 11.60
C GLY A 6 -15.14 -4.04 12.56
N PHE A 7 -13.85 -4.37 12.37
CA PHE A 7 -13.13 -5.30 13.25
C PHE A 7 -12.96 -4.76 14.67
N ILE A 8 -12.55 -3.49 14.81
CA ILE A 8 -12.36 -2.86 16.13
C ILE A 8 -13.68 -2.84 16.90
N LEU A 9 -14.77 -2.46 16.23
CA LEU A 9 -16.10 -2.39 16.83
C LEU A 9 -16.58 -3.79 17.25
N TRP A 10 -16.33 -4.81 16.41
CA TRP A 10 -16.61 -6.21 16.75
C TRP A 10 -15.79 -6.70 17.95
N PHE A 11 -14.50 -6.37 18.02
CA PHE A 11 -13.63 -6.75 19.13
C PHE A 11 -14.05 -6.09 20.46
N ILE A 12 -14.45 -4.81 20.41
CA ILE A 12 -15.00 -4.10 21.57
C ILE A 12 -16.29 -4.79 22.04
N LEU A 13 -17.21 -5.09 21.12
CA LEU A 13 -18.46 -5.80 21.42
C LEU A 13 -18.18 -7.17 22.05
N LEU A 14 -17.25 -7.95 21.50
CA LEU A 14 -16.85 -9.25 22.06
C LEU A 14 -16.32 -9.10 23.50
N THR A 15 -15.45 -8.12 23.73
CA THR A 15 -14.86 -7.87 25.05
C THR A 15 -15.91 -7.47 26.08
N VAL A 16 -16.83 -6.58 25.70
CA VAL A 16 -17.97 -6.18 26.54
C VAL A 16 -18.87 -7.38 26.84
N LEU A 17 -19.18 -8.20 25.83
CA LEU A 17 -20.00 -9.39 25.99
C LEU A 17 -19.37 -10.37 26.98
N VAL A 18 -18.06 -10.66 26.84
CA VAL A 18 -17.30 -11.51 27.76
C VAL A 18 -17.31 -10.95 29.18
N GLY A 19 -17.17 -9.63 29.33
CA GLY A 19 -17.24 -8.94 30.61
C GLY A 19 -18.60 -9.09 31.28
N ILE A 20 -19.69 -8.88 30.53
CA ILE A 20 -21.05 -9.04 31.03
C ILE A 20 -21.30 -10.50 31.45
N THR A 21 -20.95 -11.48 30.61
CA THR A 21 -21.13 -12.89 30.94
C THR A 21 -20.31 -13.33 32.14
N SER A 22 -19.08 -12.82 32.28
CA SER A 22 -18.24 -13.08 33.46
C SER A 22 -18.82 -12.47 34.73
N PHE A 23 -19.36 -11.26 34.63
CA PHE A 23 -20.01 -10.58 35.76
C PHE A 23 -21.29 -11.32 36.21
N LEU A 24 -22.13 -11.72 35.26
CA LEU A 24 -23.33 -12.52 35.54
C LEU A 24 -22.97 -13.86 36.17
N TYR A 25 -21.91 -14.52 35.71
CA TYR A 25 -21.42 -15.78 36.27
C TYR A 25 -21.05 -15.66 37.76
N ILE A 26 -20.48 -14.53 38.17
CA ILE A 26 -20.10 -14.28 39.58
C ILE A 26 -21.31 -13.99 40.47
N LEU A 27 -22.33 -13.32 39.95
CA LEU A 27 -23.53 -12.95 40.71
C LEU A 27 -24.52 -14.10 40.87
N GLU A 28 -24.57 -14.99 39.87
CA GLU A 28 -25.55 -16.06 39.82
C GLU A 28 -25.25 -17.14 40.87
N LYS A 29 -26.29 -17.62 41.56
CA LYS A 29 -26.15 -18.67 42.60
C LYS A 29 -26.69 -20.02 42.16
N ASP A 30 -27.50 -20.05 41.10
CA ASP A 30 -27.98 -21.29 40.50
C ASP A 30 -26.84 -21.99 39.73
N GLU A 31 -26.50 -23.21 40.17
CA GLU A 31 -25.45 -24.03 39.56
C GLU A 31 -25.72 -24.34 38.07
N THR A 32 -27.00 -24.47 37.69
CA THR A 32 -27.40 -24.75 36.31
C THR A 32 -27.11 -23.56 35.41
N LEU A 33 -27.46 -22.35 35.87
CA LEU A 33 -27.20 -21.12 35.12
C LEU A 33 -25.71 -20.80 35.05
N GLN A 34 -24.96 -21.04 36.13
CA GLN A 34 -23.49 -20.93 36.10
C GLN A 34 -22.87 -21.85 35.04
N MET A 35 -23.33 -23.10 34.94
CA MET A 35 -22.83 -24.04 33.93
C MET A 35 -23.11 -23.55 32.50
N VAL A 36 -24.31 -23.03 32.24
CA VAL A 36 -24.67 -22.44 30.93
C VAL A 36 -23.77 -21.25 30.61
N LEU A 37 -23.57 -20.33 31.56
CA LEU A 37 -22.71 -19.16 31.38
C LEU A 37 -21.25 -19.54 31.12
N LEU A 38 -20.74 -20.57 31.80
CA LEU A 38 -19.41 -21.11 31.56
C LEU A 38 -19.26 -21.64 30.12
N VAL A 39 -20.24 -22.40 29.64
CA VAL A 39 -20.25 -22.91 28.25
C VAL A 39 -20.25 -21.75 27.24
N ILE A 40 -21.05 -20.70 27.49
CA ILE A 40 -21.07 -19.49 26.65
C ILE A 40 -19.68 -18.82 26.64
N LEU A 41 -19.04 -18.66 27.79
CA LEU A 41 -17.68 -18.09 27.89
C LEU A 41 -16.66 -18.91 27.11
N ILE A 42 -16.72 -20.25 27.20
CA ILE A 42 -15.83 -21.14 26.43
C ILE A 42 -16.05 -20.93 24.92
N ILE A 43 -17.30 -20.90 24.47
CA ILE A 43 -17.64 -20.69 23.05
C ILE A 43 -17.12 -19.31 22.59
N LEU A 44 -17.32 -18.25 23.37
CA LEU A 44 -16.82 -16.92 23.05
C LEU A 44 -15.28 -16.86 22.99
N GLY A 45 -14.60 -17.52 23.92
CA GLY A 45 -13.14 -17.63 23.94
C GLY A 45 -12.60 -18.38 22.72
N LEU A 46 -13.22 -19.49 22.35
CA LEU A 46 -12.87 -20.25 21.14
C LEU A 46 -13.11 -19.42 19.88
N PHE A 47 -14.26 -18.76 19.77
CA PHE A 47 -14.59 -17.93 18.62
C PHE A 47 -13.61 -16.75 18.46
N GLY A 48 -13.32 -16.03 19.54
CA GLY A 48 -12.33 -14.95 19.54
C GLY A 48 -10.94 -15.42 19.13
N SER A 49 -10.51 -16.59 19.63
CA SER A 49 -9.22 -17.18 19.29
C SER A 49 -9.13 -17.55 17.81
N ILE A 50 -10.20 -18.13 17.24
CA ILE A 50 -10.26 -18.48 15.82
C ILE A 50 -10.15 -17.21 14.96
N VAL A 51 -10.93 -16.17 15.26
CA VAL A 51 -10.89 -14.91 14.49
C VAL A 51 -9.50 -14.28 14.52
N LEU A 52 -8.87 -14.20 15.70
CA LEU A 52 -7.49 -13.69 15.83
C LEU A 52 -6.48 -14.54 15.05
N TRP A 53 -6.65 -15.86 15.08
CA TRP A 53 -5.79 -16.78 14.32
C TRP A 53 -5.93 -16.59 12.82
N PHE A 54 -7.17 -16.44 12.30
CA PHE A 54 -7.42 -16.14 10.89
C PHE A 54 -6.80 -14.81 10.46
N GLU A 55 -6.96 -13.74 11.24
CA GLU A 55 -6.35 -12.44 10.96
C GLU A 55 -4.82 -12.55 10.82
N TYR A 56 -4.20 -13.32 11.71
CA TYR A 56 -2.75 -13.51 11.75
C TYR A 56 -2.20 -14.43 10.65
N MET A 57 -2.88 -15.55 10.38
CA MET A 57 -2.46 -16.53 9.37
C MET A 57 -2.65 -16.05 7.93
N TYR A 58 -3.66 -15.23 7.66
CA TYR A 58 -3.96 -14.82 6.29
C TYR A 58 -3.11 -13.63 5.81
N ALA A 59 -2.57 -12.80 6.72
CA ALA A 59 -1.76 -11.63 6.36
C ALA A 59 -0.60 -11.92 5.38
N PRO A 60 0.22 -12.98 5.53
CA PRO A 60 1.26 -13.34 4.55
C PRO A 60 0.73 -13.62 3.14
N SER A 61 -0.44 -14.28 3.02
CA SER A 61 -1.03 -14.61 1.71
C SER A 61 -1.52 -13.35 0.98
N ILE A 62 -2.12 -12.43 1.72
CA ILE A 62 -2.58 -11.13 1.21
C ILE A 62 -1.39 -10.34 0.67
N ILE A 63 -0.31 -10.23 1.46
CA ILE A 63 0.92 -9.53 1.04
C ILE A 63 1.51 -10.16 -0.23
N ARG A 64 1.56 -11.50 -0.34
CA ARG A 64 2.05 -12.16 -1.56
C ARG A 64 1.22 -11.80 -2.78
N ARG A 65 -0.10 -11.83 -2.65
CA ARG A 65 -1.03 -11.50 -3.73
C ARG A 65 -0.85 -10.04 -4.14
N ASP A 66 -0.88 -9.12 -3.18
CA ASP A 66 -0.83 -7.70 -3.43
C ASP A 66 0.55 -7.27 -3.97
N LEU A 67 1.64 -7.87 -3.48
CA LEU A 67 2.98 -7.71 -4.07
C LEU A 67 3.04 -8.19 -5.52
N LYS A 68 2.36 -9.28 -5.87
CA LYS A 68 2.31 -9.76 -7.26
C LYS A 68 1.54 -8.79 -8.15
N VAL A 69 0.48 -8.17 -7.63
CA VAL A 69 -0.31 -7.17 -8.36
C VAL A 69 0.50 -5.89 -8.56
N ILE A 70 1.07 -5.30 -7.49
CA ILE A 70 1.81 -4.04 -7.60
C ILE A 70 3.03 -4.17 -8.52
N ASN A 71 3.75 -5.30 -8.48
CA ASN A 71 4.89 -5.54 -9.37
C ASN A 71 4.50 -5.56 -10.86
N LYS A 72 3.28 -6.01 -11.18
CA LYS A 72 2.76 -5.94 -12.57
C LYS A 72 2.35 -4.53 -12.96
N LEU A 73 1.85 -3.76 -12.01
CA LEU A 73 1.37 -2.40 -12.24
C LEU A 73 2.50 -1.37 -12.26
N LEU A 74 3.64 -1.62 -11.60
CA LEU A 74 4.81 -0.73 -11.57
C LEU A 74 5.33 -0.31 -12.95
N LEU A 75 5.13 -1.15 -13.97
CA LEU A 75 5.57 -0.83 -15.34
C LEU A 75 4.50 -0.12 -16.18
N LYS A 76 3.26 -0.06 -15.68
CA LYS A 76 2.08 0.38 -16.43
C LYS A 76 1.48 1.66 -15.89
N GLU A 77 1.29 1.72 -14.58
CA GLU A 77 0.55 2.77 -13.89
C GLU A 77 1.47 3.89 -13.37
N SER A 78 0.88 5.04 -13.04
CA SER A 78 1.65 6.15 -12.45
C SER A 78 2.05 5.87 -11.01
N PRO A 79 3.20 6.36 -10.53
CA PRO A 79 3.66 6.18 -9.16
C PRO A 79 2.65 6.68 -8.11
N SER A 80 1.99 7.81 -8.40
CA SER A 80 0.95 8.40 -7.56
C SER A 80 -0.23 7.47 -7.33
N SER A 81 -0.67 6.74 -8.36
CA SER A 81 -1.78 5.78 -8.26
C SER A 81 -1.40 4.53 -7.44
N LEU A 82 -0.11 4.15 -7.47
CA LEU A 82 0.41 2.97 -6.77
C LEU A 82 0.76 3.23 -5.31
N GLN A 83 0.91 4.50 -4.90
CA GLN A 83 1.26 4.87 -3.54
C GLN A 83 0.25 4.33 -2.51
N ALA A 84 -1.06 4.47 -2.78
CA ALA A 84 -2.10 3.94 -1.89
C ALA A 84 -2.01 2.41 -1.74
N GLN A 85 -1.72 1.70 -2.83
CA GLN A 85 -1.57 0.25 -2.82
C GLN A 85 -0.30 -0.20 -2.10
N TYR A 86 0.80 0.54 -2.26
CA TYR A 86 2.03 0.31 -1.49
C TYR A 86 1.80 0.51 0.01
N LEU A 87 1.14 1.60 0.42
CA LEU A 87 0.80 1.84 1.83
C LEU A 87 -0.06 0.71 2.40
N HIS A 88 -1.03 0.22 1.63
CA HIS A 88 -1.84 -0.94 2.02
C HIS A 88 -0.98 -2.21 2.23
N ILE A 89 -0.01 -2.49 1.36
CA ILE A 89 0.92 -3.61 1.52
C ILE A 89 1.79 -3.42 2.76
N TYR A 90 2.28 -2.20 2.98
CA TYR A 90 3.13 -1.86 4.12
C TYR A 90 2.38 -2.00 5.46
N ASP A 91 1.12 -1.58 5.52
CA ASP A 91 0.24 -1.78 6.68
C ASP A 91 0.11 -3.27 7.04
N HIS A 92 -0.07 -4.15 6.04
CA HIS A 92 -0.14 -5.59 6.29
C HIS A 92 1.21 -6.15 6.74
N TYR A 93 2.31 -5.64 6.18
CA TYR A 93 3.65 -6.02 6.58
C TYR A 93 3.95 -5.69 8.05
N LEU A 94 3.49 -4.54 8.55
CA LEU A 94 3.66 -4.15 9.95
C LEU A 94 2.98 -5.12 10.93
N LYS A 95 1.90 -5.78 10.50
CA LYS A 95 1.15 -6.76 11.31
C LYS A 95 1.78 -8.15 11.37
N LEU A 96 2.78 -8.43 10.56
CA LEU A 96 3.47 -9.73 10.55
C LEU A 96 4.37 -9.92 11.78
N SER A 97 4.65 -11.16 12.18
CA SER A 97 5.77 -11.44 13.09
C SER A 97 7.10 -11.03 12.46
N GLU A 98 8.11 -10.73 13.29
CA GLU A 98 9.49 -10.48 12.84
C GLU A 98 10.04 -11.59 11.94
N LYS A 99 9.77 -12.86 12.29
CA LYS A 99 10.15 -14.02 11.45
C LYS A 99 9.52 -13.96 10.06
N GLN A 100 8.27 -13.53 9.96
CA GLN A 100 7.57 -13.39 8.68
C GLN A 100 8.04 -12.14 7.93
N LYS A 101 8.24 -11.01 8.62
CA LYS A 101 8.75 -9.75 8.04
C LYS A 101 10.04 -9.96 7.26
N ALA A 102 10.99 -10.71 7.83
CA ALA A 102 12.25 -11.05 7.16
C ALA A 102 12.06 -11.63 5.74
N ASN A 103 11.00 -12.43 5.52
CA ASN A 103 10.71 -13.04 4.21
C ASN A 103 10.16 -12.04 3.17
N PHE A 104 9.60 -10.91 3.61
CA PHE A 104 8.95 -9.93 2.75
C PHE A 104 9.72 -8.64 2.58
N TYR A 105 10.60 -8.30 3.54
CA TYR A 105 11.34 -7.05 3.58
C TYR A 105 12.00 -6.71 2.25
N GLY A 106 12.79 -7.62 1.68
CA GLY A 106 13.49 -7.37 0.42
C GLY A 106 12.55 -7.07 -0.76
N ARG A 107 11.37 -7.69 -0.81
CA ARG A 107 10.38 -7.43 -1.88
C ARG A 107 9.70 -6.09 -1.71
N ILE A 108 9.36 -5.72 -0.47
CA ILE A 108 8.72 -4.44 -0.17
C ILE A 108 9.70 -3.29 -0.37
N ALA A 109 10.95 -3.45 0.10
CA ALA A 109 12.02 -2.48 -0.10
C ALA A 109 12.26 -2.21 -1.59
N LYS A 110 12.29 -3.27 -2.41
CA LYS A 110 12.40 -3.12 -3.87
C LYS A 110 11.24 -2.36 -4.50
N VAL A 111 9.99 -2.65 -4.11
CA VAL A 111 8.82 -1.91 -4.60
C VAL A 111 8.90 -0.44 -4.20
N ARG A 112 9.31 -0.16 -2.95
CA ARG A 112 9.51 1.21 -2.45
C ARG A 112 10.56 1.95 -3.27
N GLU A 113 11.73 1.33 -3.46
CA GLU A 113 12.84 1.92 -4.22
C GLU A 113 12.41 2.24 -5.65
N GLN A 114 11.72 1.32 -6.32
CA GLN A 114 11.20 1.54 -7.68
C GLN A 114 10.17 2.67 -7.74
N LEU A 115 9.25 2.76 -6.77
CA LEU A 115 8.30 3.87 -6.70
C LEU A 115 9.02 5.21 -6.47
N GLU A 116 9.97 5.26 -5.54
CA GLU A 116 10.74 6.47 -5.25
C GLU A 116 11.57 6.92 -6.46
N GLU A 117 12.20 5.99 -7.19
CA GLU A 117 12.94 6.29 -8.42
C GLU A 117 12.01 6.86 -9.49
N GLN A 118 10.85 6.24 -9.71
CA GLN A 118 9.87 6.73 -10.69
C GLN A 118 9.30 8.10 -10.31
N MET A 119 8.97 8.33 -9.04
CA MET A 119 8.50 9.64 -8.57
C MET A 119 9.55 10.74 -8.75
N LYS A 120 10.83 10.43 -8.46
CA LYS A 120 11.94 11.37 -8.71
C LYS A 120 12.10 11.64 -10.20
N ALA A 121 12.05 10.61 -11.03
CA ALA A 121 12.16 10.77 -12.49
C ALA A 121 11.02 11.61 -13.06
N GLU A 122 9.78 11.39 -12.61
CA GLU A 122 8.59 12.16 -13.00
C GLU A 122 8.73 13.63 -12.59
N LYS A 123 9.13 13.89 -11.33
CA LYS A 123 9.36 15.25 -10.83
C LYS A 123 10.46 15.97 -11.61
N ASN A 124 11.60 15.32 -11.83
CA ASN A 124 12.71 15.89 -12.59
C ASN A 124 12.30 16.21 -14.04
N LEU A 125 11.52 15.32 -14.66
CA LEU A 125 11.00 15.54 -16.01
C LEU A 125 10.07 16.76 -16.05
N GLN A 126 9.18 16.88 -15.06
CA GLN A 126 8.29 18.04 -14.95
C GLN A 126 9.07 19.35 -14.74
N GLU A 127 10.09 19.36 -13.89
CA GLU A 127 10.95 20.52 -13.67
C GLU A 127 11.72 20.92 -14.94
N LEU A 128 12.28 19.94 -15.67
CA LEU A 128 12.95 20.19 -16.95
C LEU A 128 12.00 20.81 -17.97
N LEU A 129 10.81 20.23 -18.14
CA LEU A 129 9.81 20.73 -19.10
C LEU A 129 9.35 22.17 -18.75
N ASN A 130 9.22 22.49 -17.47
CA ASN A 130 8.85 23.83 -17.03
C ASN A 130 9.96 24.87 -17.27
N ASN A 131 11.22 24.46 -17.17
CA ASN A 131 12.38 25.35 -17.32
C ASN A 131 12.84 25.51 -18.76
N ALA A 132 12.53 24.56 -19.64
CA ALA A 132 13.03 24.55 -21.01
C ALA A 132 12.60 25.72 -21.89
N SER A 133 11.57 26.46 -21.48
CA SER A 133 11.14 27.71 -22.15
C SER A 133 12.09 28.89 -21.95
N LYS A 134 13.15 28.76 -21.13
CA LYS A 134 14.00 29.89 -20.69
C LYS A 134 15.49 29.77 -21.07
N GLY A 135 15.88 28.67 -21.70
CA GLY A 135 17.28 28.36 -22.01
C GLY A 135 17.73 28.88 -23.38
N ASN A 136 19.05 28.90 -23.61
CA ASN A 136 19.62 29.01 -24.95
C ASN A 136 19.60 27.63 -25.66
N LEU A 137 19.85 27.58 -26.97
CA LEU A 137 19.77 26.36 -27.77
C LEU A 137 20.62 25.19 -27.22
N ALA A 138 21.81 25.48 -26.69
CA ALA A 138 22.67 24.46 -26.08
C ALA A 138 22.08 23.87 -24.79
N VAL A 139 21.44 24.70 -23.96
CA VAL A 139 20.71 24.26 -22.77
C VAL A 139 19.49 23.43 -23.16
N LEU A 140 18.72 23.90 -24.16
CA LEU A 140 17.54 23.21 -24.66
C LEU A 140 17.89 21.79 -25.17
N GLN A 141 19.02 21.64 -25.87
CA GLN A 141 19.47 20.34 -26.38
C GLN A 141 19.76 19.38 -25.22
N ARG A 142 20.51 19.85 -24.22
CA ARG A 142 20.84 19.05 -23.04
C ARG A 142 19.59 18.65 -22.24
N GLU A 143 18.64 19.58 -22.12
CA GLU A 143 17.38 19.33 -21.41
C GLU A 143 16.51 18.32 -22.16
N TYR A 144 16.43 18.39 -23.49
CA TYR A 144 15.75 17.38 -24.31
C TYR A 144 16.39 15.99 -24.17
N GLU A 145 17.73 15.89 -24.28
CA GLU A 145 18.44 14.61 -24.12
C GLU A 145 18.16 14.01 -22.73
N THR A 146 18.19 14.84 -21.69
CA THR A 146 17.90 14.43 -20.31
C THR A 146 16.43 14.01 -20.14
N ALA A 147 15.49 14.78 -20.69
CA ALA A 147 14.07 14.50 -20.63
C ALA A 147 13.72 13.20 -21.37
N SER A 148 14.30 12.98 -22.55
CA SER A 148 14.14 11.76 -23.34
C SER A 148 14.67 10.53 -22.57
N ALA A 149 15.85 10.64 -21.96
CA ALA A 149 16.43 9.58 -21.14
C ALA A 149 15.57 9.25 -19.91
N LEU A 150 15.01 10.26 -19.23
CA LEU A 150 14.10 10.07 -18.10
C LEU A 150 12.78 9.44 -18.56
N LEU A 151 12.21 9.91 -19.66
CA LEU A 151 10.97 9.38 -20.23
C LEU A 151 11.07 7.88 -20.51
N GLN A 152 12.21 7.41 -21.01
CA GLN A 152 12.42 5.97 -21.29
C GLN A 152 12.33 5.08 -20.04
N LYS A 153 12.66 5.62 -18.86
CA LYS A 153 12.64 4.89 -17.57
C LYS A 153 11.26 4.87 -16.90
N LEU A 154 10.34 5.73 -17.34
CA LEU A 154 9.02 5.88 -16.70
C LEU A 154 8.03 4.76 -17.12
N PRO A 155 6.96 4.52 -16.34
CA PRO A 155 5.88 3.61 -16.71
C PRO A 155 5.12 4.06 -17.96
N ALA A 156 4.51 3.13 -18.69
CA ALA A 156 3.85 3.41 -19.97
C ALA A 156 2.82 4.57 -19.90
N LYS A 157 1.95 4.59 -18.89
CA LYS A 157 0.95 5.65 -18.71
C LYS A 157 1.57 7.02 -18.46
N VAL A 158 2.69 7.07 -17.73
CA VAL A 158 3.43 8.33 -17.52
C VAL A 158 4.11 8.75 -18.82
N LYS A 159 4.66 7.81 -19.60
CA LYS A 159 5.23 8.13 -20.91
C LYS A 159 4.19 8.79 -21.82
N GLU A 160 2.96 8.27 -21.85
CA GLU A 160 1.87 8.86 -22.64
C GLU A 160 1.57 10.31 -22.22
N MET A 161 1.54 10.60 -20.91
CA MET A 161 1.29 11.96 -20.41
C MET A 161 2.37 12.96 -20.83
N TYR A 162 3.64 12.54 -20.84
CA TYR A 162 4.77 13.43 -21.09
C TYR A 162 5.33 13.34 -22.53
N ALA A 163 4.85 12.43 -23.37
CA ALA A 163 5.32 12.27 -24.74
C ALA A 163 5.12 13.53 -25.58
N ALA A 164 3.94 14.14 -25.52
CA ALA A 164 3.64 15.36 -26.28
C ALA A 164 4.50 16.56 -25.85
N PRO A 165 4.64 16.90 -24.55
CA PRO A 165 5.56 17.93 -24.09
C PRO A 165 7.02 17.70 -24.52
N VAL A 166 7.50 16.45 -24.45
CA VAL A 166 8.88 16.12 -24.88
C VAL A 166 9.05 16.23 -26.40
N ALA A 167 8.01 15.90 -27.18
CA ALA A 167 8.02 16.13 -28.62
C ALA A 167 8.04 17.62 -28.98
N GLN A 168 7.31 18.47 -28.24
CA GLN A 168 7.34 19.92 -28.43
C GLN A 168 8.73 20.50 -28.17
N LEU A 169 9.46 19.98 -27.18
CA LEU A 169 10.86 20.32 -26.92
C LEU A 169 11.76 20.03 -28.13
N ARG A 170 11.56 18.87 -28.76
CA ARG A 170 12.28 18.48 -29.96
C ARG A 170 11.96 19.41 -31.13
N ASP A 171 10.69 19.74 -31.33
CA ASP A 171 10.27 20.64 -32.40
C ASP A 171 10.86 22.05 -32.22
N ALA A 172 10.98 22.53 -30.98
CA ALA A 172 11.63 23.80 -30.66
C ALA A 172 13.13 23.78 -31.01
N LEU A 173 13.82 22.67 -30.71
CA LEU A 173 15.22 22.45 -31.10
C LEU A 173 15.42 22.46 -32.61
N GLU A 174 14.56 21.75 -33.35
CA GLU A 174 14.65 21.65 -34.81
C GLU A 174 14.40 22.99 -35.50
N LYS A 175 13.59 23.87 -34.90
CA LYS A 175 13.27 25.21 -35.43
C LYS A 175 14.32 26.27 -35.11
N GLY A 176 15.30 25.97 -34.26
CA GLY A 176 16.41 26.88 -33.93
C GLY A 176 15.99 28.15 -33.18
N THR A 177 14.84 28.14 -32.51
CA THR A 177 14.37 29.23 -31.64
C THR A 177 15.07 29.23 -30.29
#